data_AF-A0A1A7WK80-F1
#
_entry.id   AF-A0A1A7WK80-F1
#
_cell.length_a   1.000
_cell.length_b   1.000
_cell.length_c   1.000
_cell.angle_alpha   90.00
_cell.angle_beta   90.00
_cell.angle_gamma   90.00
#
_symmetry.space_group_name_H-M   'P 1'
#
loop_
_entity.id
_entity.type
_entity.pdbx_description
1 polymer ?
#
loop_
_entity_poly.entity_id
_entity_poly.type
_entity_poly.pdbx_seq_one_letter_code
_entity_poly.pdbx_strand_id
1 'polypeptide(L)'
;RIESLQEEIAFLKKIHEEEIRELQNQMQETQIQIQMDMSKPDLTAALRDIRVQYEAIAAKNIAEAEDWYKSKVSDLNQAVNKNNDAMRQAKQETMEYRHQIQSYTCEIDSLKGTNESLLRQMREMEDRMGREASGFQDTIARLEEDIAKMKDDMARHLREYQDLLNVKMALDIEIATYRKLLEGEESRITVPVQSSYSSIGFRETNAESQRTPEVHSKKTVLIKTIETRDGEVVSESTQHQQDIM
;
A
#
# COMPACT_ATOMS: atom_id res chain seq x y z
N ARG A 1 -133.61 -91.54 21.05
CA ARG A 1 -132.20 -91.85 21.40
C ARG A 1 -131.30 -92.06 20.17
N ILE A 2 -131.86 -92.32 18.98
CA ILE A 2 -131.11 -92.31 17.70
C ILE A 2 -131.01 -90.89 17.12
N GLU A 3 -132.09 -90.09 17.20
CA GLU A 3 -132.10 -88.70 16.71
C GLU A 3 -131.10 -87.78 17.44
N SER A 4 -130.95 -87.93 18.76
CA SER A 4 -129.97 -87.15 19.54
C SER A 4 -128.52 -87.43 19.15
N LEU A 5 -128.21 -88.68 18.77
CA LEU A 5 -126.87 -89.07 18.32
C LEU A 5 -126.57 -88.54 16.91
N GLN A 6 -127.60 -88.38 16.07
CA GLN A 6 -127.44 -87.80 14.73
C GLN A 6 -127.19 -86.29 14.79
N GLU A 7 -127.86 -85.57 15.69
CA GLU A 7 -127.59 -84.14 15.93
C GLU A 7 -126.19 -83.91 16.49
N GLU A 8 -125.72 -84.75 17.41
CA GLU A 8 -124.38 -84.64 17.99
C GLU A 8 -123.27 -84.92 16.95
N ILE A 9 -123.48 -85.90 16.05
CA ILE A 9 -122.57 -86.13 14.91
C ILE A 9 -122.55 -84.93 13.96
N ALA A 10 -123.70 -84.31 13.67
CA ALA A 10 -123.76 -83.14 12.81
C ALA A 10 -123.06 -81.92 13.45
N PHE A 11 -123.22 -81.73 14.76
CA PHE A 11 -122.54 -80.68 15.51
C PHE A 11 -121.02 -80.86 15.53
N LEU A 12 -120.53 -82.08 15.82
CA LEU A 12 -119.10 -82.38 15.82
C LEU A 12 -118.45 -82.18 14.44
N LYS A 13 -119.14 -82.56 13.35
CA LYS A 13 -118.65 -82.31 12.00
C LYS A 13 -118.51 -80.83 11.69
N LYS A 14 -119.48 -80.01 12.11
CA LYS A 14 -119.45 -78.56 11.90
C LYS A 14 -118.29 -77.92 12.66
N ILE A 15 -118.07 -78.30 13.91
CA ILE A 15 -116.92 -77.83 14.70
C ILE A 15 -115.61 -78.20 14.03
N HIS A 16 -115.47 -79.44 13.56
CA HIS A 16 -114.24 -79.89 12.94
C HIS A 16 -113.94 -79.17 11.61
N GLU A 17 -114.97 -78.86 10.81
CA GLU A 17 -114.81 -78.02 9.62
C GLU A 17 -114.37 -76.59 9.96
N GLU A 18 -114.86 -76.05 11.08
CA GLU A 18 -114.49 -74.72 11.56
C GLU A 18 -113.02 -74.70 12.05
N GLU A 19 -112.60 -75.71 12.81
CA GLU A 19 -111.20 -75.90 13.26
C GLU A 19 -110.23 -76.07 12.08
N ILE A 20 -110.61 -76.86 11.05
CA ILE A 20 -109.79 -77.05 9.85
C ILE A 20 -109.63 -75.71 9.11
N ARG A 21 -110.71 -74.92 9.01
CA ARG A 21 -110.69 -73.61 8.35
C ARG A 21 -109.80 -72.62 9.11
N GLU A 22 -109.85 -72.62 10.43
CA GLU A 22 -109.02 -71.77 11.28
C GLU A 22 -107.53 -72.13 11.16
N LEU A 23 -107.19 -73.43 11.17
CA LEU A 23 -105.82 -73.90 10.96
C LEU A 23 -105.29 -73.56 9.56
N GLN A 24 -106.12 -73.66 8.53
CA GLN A 24 -105.76 -73.26 7.16
C GLN A 24 -105.46 -71.75 7.07
N ASN A 25 -106.26 -70.92 7.74
CA ASN A 25 -106.02 -69.47 7.80
C ASN A 25 -104.73 -69.14 8.54
N GLN A 26 -104.47 -69.77 9.69
CA GLN A 26 -103.23 -69.58 10.44
C GLN A 26 -101.99 -69.98 9.61
N MET A 27 -102.07 -71.06 8.84
CA MET A 27 -100.98 -71.46 7.94
C MET A 27 -100.73 -70.44 6.83
N GLN A 28 -101.78 -69.88 6.21
CA GLN A 28 -101.62 -68.85 5.18
C GLN A 28 -101.04 -67.56 5.74
N GLU A 29 -101.49 -67.12 6.92
CA GLU A 29 -100.98 -65.91 7.57
C GLU A 29 -99.49 -66.04 7.92
N THR A 30 -99.10 -67.20 8.46
CA THR A 30 -97.70 -67.51 8.77
C THR A 30 -96.83 -67.56 7.50
N GLN A 31 -97.37 -68.10 6.40
CA GLN A 31 -96.65 -68.18 5.12
C GLN A 31 -96.46 -66.80 4.46
N ILE A 32 -97.44 -65.90 4.59
CA ILE A 32 -97.36 -64.53 4.08
C ILE A 32 -96.35 -63.71 4.90
N GLN A 33 -96.34 -63.88 6.22
CA GLN A 33 -95.42 -63.16 7.11
C GLN A 33 -93.95 -63.56 6.88
N ILE A 34 -93.69 -64.84 6.55
CA ILE A 34 -92.34 -65.32 6.22
C ILE A 34 -91.87 -64.83 4.84
N GLN A 35 -92.77 -64.62 3.87
CA GLN A 35 -92.38 -64.10 2.56
C GLN A 35 -92.06 -62.60 2.57
N MET A 36 -92.65 -61.81 3.49
CA MET A 36 -92.36 -60.37 3.58
C MET A 36 -90.98 -60.04 4.18
N ASP A 37 -90.33 -60.96 4.91
CA ASP A 37 -89.09 -60.68 5.66
C ASP A 37 -87.81 -61.29 5.05
N MET A 38 -87.85 -61.73 3.78
CA MET A 38 -86.78 -62.53 3.17
C MET A 38 -86.11 -61.90 1.95
N SER A 39 -85.95 -60.57 1.90
CA SER A 39 -84.92 -59.96 1.04
C SER A 39 -83.55 -60.12 1.69
N LYS A 40 -82.88 -61.26 1.41
CA LYS A 40 -81.50 -61.50 1.89
C LYS A 40 -80.59 -60.32 1.52
N PRO A 41 -79.85 -59.72 2.47
CA PRO A 41 -78.89 -58.66 2.15
C PRO A 41 -77.79 -59.21 1.23
N ASP A 42 -77.47 -58.46 0.16
CA ASP A 42 -76.48 -58.86 -0.84
C ASP A 42 -75.05 -58.71 -0.31
N LEU A 43 -74.63 -59.72 0.47
CA LEU A 43 -73.29 -59.83 1.04
C LEU A 43 -72.19 -59.81 -0.03
N THR A 44 -72.52 -60.25 -1.26
CA THR A 44 -71.56 -60.27 -2.39
C THR A 44 -71.26 -58.85 -2.87
N ALA A 45 -72.28 -57.99 -2.92
CA ALA A 45 -72.07 -56.57 -3.22
C ALA A 45 -71.26 -55.87 -2.13
N ALA A 46 -71.57 -56.11 -0.84
CA ALA A 46 -70.83 -55.52 0.27
C ALA A 46 -69.34 -55.92 0.29
N LEU A 47 -69.03 -57.20 0.05
CA LEU A 47 -67.64 -57.68 -0.06
C LEU A 47 -66.91 -57.08 -1.28
N ARG A 48 -67.62 -56.87 -2.39
CA ARG A 48 -67.06 -56.21 -3.58
C ARG A 48 -66.73 -54.75 -3.30
N ASP A 49 -67.61 -54.02 -2.61
CA ASP A 49 -67.37 -52.63 -2.21
C ASP A 49 -66.19 -52.51 -1.25
N ILE A 50 -66.09 -53.38 -0.24
CA ILE A 50 -64.95 -53.42 0.68
C ILE A 50 -63.64 -53.64 -0.09
N ARG A 51 -63.65 -54.56 -1.07
CA ARG A 51 -62.49 -54.81 -1.93
C ARG A 51 -62.11 -53.58 -2.74
N VAL A 52 -63.07 -52.92 -3.39
CA VAL A 52 -62.82 -51.71 -4.19
C VAL A 52 -62.27 -50.58 -3.31
N GLN A 53 -62.80 -50.40 -2.10
CA GLN A 53 -62.27 -49.42 -1.15
C GLN A 53 -60.82 -49.75 -0.74
N TYR A 54 -60.52 -51.01 -0.44
CA TYR A 54 -59.16 -51.44 -0.12
C TYR A 54 -58.19 -51.25 -1.29
N GLU A 55 -58.60 -51.61 -2.51
CA GLU A 55 -57.80 -51.40 -3.72
C GLU A 55 -57.54 -49.90 -3.95
N ALA A 56 -58.54 -49.04 -3.73
CA ALA A 56 -58.39 -47.59 -3.82
C ALA A 56 -57.43 -47.02 -2.74
N ILE A 57 -57.54 -47.50 -1.49
CA ILE A 57 -56.64 -47.09 -0.40
C ILE A 57 -55.21 -47.56 -0.69
N ALA A 58 -55.02 -48.79 -1.16
CA ALA A 58 -53.71 -49.33 -1.51
C ALA A 58 -53.07 -48.56 -2.66
N ALA A 59 -53.84 -48.28 -3.73
CA ALA A 59 -53.37 -47.47 -4.85
C ALA A 59 -53.00 -46.05 -4.41
N LYS A 60 -53.82 -45.42 -3.56
CA LYS A 60 -53.53 -44.11 -2.97
C LYS A 60 -52.25 -44.14 -2.13
N ASN A 61 -52.08 -45.14 -1.28
CA ASN A 61 -50.90 -45.26 -0.43
C ASN A 61 -49.61 -45.42 -1.25
N ILE A 62 -49.65 -46.20 -2.34
CA ILE A 62 -48.52 -46.35 -3.26
C ILE A 62 -48.19 -45.02 -3.93
N ALA A 63 -49.20 -44.30 -4.45
CA ALA A 63 -48.99 -43.00 -5.08
C ALA A 63 -48.40 -41.96 -4.10
N GLU A 64 -48.94 -41.88 -2.89
CA GLU A 64 -48.43 -40.98 -1.84
C GLU A 64 -47.00 -41.34 -1.43
N ALA A 65 -46.67 -42.63 -1.32
CA ALA A 65 -45.32 -43.07 -1.03
C ALA A 65 -44.36 -42.71 -2.17
N GLU A 66 -44.74 -42.93 -3.44
CA GLU A 66 -43.93 -42.55 -4.59
C GLU A 66 -43.68 -41.03 -4.64
N ASP A 67 -44.71 -40.22 -4.45
CA ASP A 67 -44.58 -38.77 -4.46
C ASP A 67 -43.72 -38.27 -3.30
N TRP A 68 -43.86 -38.87 -2.11
CA TRP A 68 -43.00 -38.59 -0.98
C TRP A 68 -41.53 -38.94 -1.28
N TYR A 69 -41.26 -40.11 -1.86
CA TYR A 69 -39.92 -40.51 -2.26
C TYR A 69 -39.34 -39.59 -3.34
N LYS A 70 -40.12 -39.25 -4.37
CA LYS A 70 -39.70 -38.32 -5.43
C LYS A 70 -39.34 -36.96 -4.84
N SER A 71 -40.18 -36.42 -3.96
CA SER A 71 -39.90 -35.15 -3.27
C SER A 71 -38.62 -35.25 -2.44
N LYS A 72 -38.44 -36.34 -1.67
CA LYS A 72 -37.27 -36.50 -0.81
C LYS A 72 -35.98 -36.61 -1.61
N VAL A 73 -35.99 -37.34 -2.73
CA VAL A 73 -34.86 -37.46 -3.64
C VAL A 73 -34.56 -36.12 -4.32
N SER A 74 -35.58 -35.37 -4.72
CA SER A 74 -35.44 -34.02 -5.28
C SER A 74 -34.76 -33.07 -4.29
N ASP A 75 -35.24 -33.05 -3.03
CA ASP A 75 -34.67 -32.20 -1.97
C ASP A 75 -33.20 -32.55 -1.69
N LEU A 76 -32.87 -33.84 -1.61
CA LEU A 76 -31.50 -34.31 -1.41
C LEU A 76 -30.60 -33.91 -2.59
N ASN A 77 -31.07 -34.09 -3.83
CA ASN A 77 -30.32 -33.66 -5.01
C ASN A 77 -30.09 -32.15 -5.03
N GLN A 78 -31.11 -31.36 -4.66
CA GLN A 78 -30.96 -29.92 -4.57
C GLN A 78 -29.94 -29.51 -3.50
N ALA A 79 -29.96 -30.17 -2.33
CA ALA A 79 -28.99 -29.93 -1.27
C ALA A 79 -27.56 -30.31 -1.69
N VAL A 80 -27.39 -31.45 -2.36
CA VAL A 80 -26.10 -31.89 -2.92
C VAL A 80 -25.57 -30.89 -3.94
N ASN A 81 -26.41 -30.42 -4.87
CA ASN A 81 -26.01 -29.44 -5.87
C ASN A 81 -25.58 -28.11 -5.22
N LYS A 82 -26.37 -27.59 -4.28
CA LYS A 82 -26.03 -26.38 -3.52
C LYS A 82 -24.69 -26.52 -2.78
N ASN A 83 -24.46 -27.67 -2.15
CA ASN A 83 -23.20 -27.94 -1.45
C ASN A 83 -22.01 -28.05 -2.42
N ASN A 84 -22.20 -28.69 -3.58
CA ASN A 84 -21.17 -28.77 -4.62
C ASN A 84 -20.80 -27.39 -5.16
N ASP A 85 -21.79 -26.53 -5.40
CA ASP A 85 -21.58 -25.15 -5.87
C ASP A 85 -20.85 -24.33 -4.81
N ALA A 86 -21.26 -24.41 -3.54
CA ALA A 86 -20.58 -23.76 -2.43
C ALA A 86 -19.12 -24.23 -2.28
N MET A 87 -18.88 -25.55 -2.41
CA MET A 87 -17.53 -26.11 -2.37
C MET A 87 -16.69 -25.64 -3.56
N ARG A 88 -17.28 -25.55 -4.76
CA ARG A 88 -16.59 -25.04 -5.96
C ARG A 88 -16.21 -23.57 -5.79
N GLN A 89 -17.12 -22.76 -5.26
CA GLN A 89 -16.86 -21.35 -4.97
C GLN A 89 -15.75 -21.18 -3.93
N ALA A 90 -15.81 -21.91 -2.81
CA ALA A 90 -14.78 -21.86 -1.78
C ALA A 90 -13.39 -22.26 -2.31
N LYS A 91 -13.33 -23.26 -3.22
CA LYS A 91 -12.08 -23.65 -3.89
C LYS A 91 -11.55 -22.55 -4.81
N GLN A 92 -12.43 -21.88 -5.55
CA GLN A 92 -12.06 -20.76 -6.43
C GLN A 92 -11.51 -19.59 -5.62
N GLU A 93 -12.20 -19.19 -4.55
CA GLU A 93 -11.74 -18.13 -3.64
C GLU A 93 -10.39 -18.48 -3.01
N THR A 94 -10.20 -19.73 -2.56
CA THR A 94 -8.91 -20.20 -2.05
C THR A 94 -7.79 -20.07 -3.09
N MET A 95 -8.07 -20.41 -4.35
CA MET A 95 -7.10 -20.28 -5.44
C MET A 95 -6.75 -18.82 -5.72
N GLU A 96 -7.74 -17.92 -5.71
CA GLU A 96 -7.54 -16.48 -5.87
C GLU A 96 -6.70 -15.88 -4.75
N TYR A 97 -6.99 -16.20 -3.49
CA TYR A 97 -6.17 -15.77 -2.35
C TYR A 97 -4.74 -16.29 -2.45
N ARG A 98 -4.55 -17.54 -2.89
CA ARG A 98 -3.21 -18.10 -3.11
C ARG A 98 -2.45 -17.34 -4.20
N HIS A 99 -3.12 -16.95 -5.28
CA HIS A 99 -2.50 -16.12 -6.33
C HIS A 99 -2.17 -14.72 -5.83
N GLN A 100 -3.05 -14.08 -5.05
CA GLN A 100 -2.79 -12.78 -4.44
C GLN A 100 -1.58 -12.84 -3.49
N ILE A 101 -1.49 -13.86 -2.63
CA ILE A 101 -0.34 -14.07 -1.74
C ILE A 101 0.96 -14.18 -2.56
N GLN A 102 0.97 -14.96 -3.63
CA GLN A 102 2.14 -15.07 -4.50
C GLN A 102 2.49 -13.74 -5.16
N SER A 103 1.51 -13.00 -5.67
CA SER A 103 1.70 -11.67 -6.28
C SER A 103 2.32 -10.69 -5.28
N TYR A 104 1.75 -10.58 -4.08
CA TYR A 104 2.27 -9.70 -3.04
C TYR A 104 3.65 -10.13 -2.54
N THR A 105 3.92 -11.44 -2.47
CA THR A 105 5.26 -11.93 -2.09
C THR A 105 6.30 -11.48 -3.12
N CYS A 106 6.02 -11.65 -4.42
CA CYS A 106 6.89 -11.19 -5.49
C CYS A 106 7.09 -9.66 -5.47
N GLU A 107 6.02 -8.89 -5.23
CA GLU A 107 6.09 -7.44 -5.12
C GLU A 107 6.95 -7.00 -3.94
N ILE A 108 6.78 -7.64 -2.77
CA ILE A 108 7.61 -7.39 -1.58
C ILE A 108 9.08 -7.67 -1.87
N ASP A 109 9.39 -8.80 -2.50
CA ASP A 109 10.78 -9.18 -2.78
C ASP A 109 11.42 -8.26 -3.84
N SER A 110 10.64 -7.82 -4.84
CA SER A 110 11.06 -6.79 -5.79
C SER A 110 11.37 -5.46 -5.09
N LEU A 111 10.47 -4.99 -4.22
CA LEU A 111 10.65 -3.73 -3.47
C LEU A 111 11.81 -3.80 -2.47
N LYS A 112 12.04 -4.96 -1.85
CA LYS A 112 13.25 -5.17 -1.03
C LYS A 112 14.52 -5.05 -1.87
N GLY A 113 14.55 -5.68 -3.05
CA GLY A 113 15.69 -5.60 -3.96
C GLY A 113 15.96 -4.17 -4.45
N THR A 114 14.93 -3.40 -4.78
CA THR A 114 15.09 -1.98 -5.16
C THR A 114 15.58 -1.13 -3.99
N ASN A 115 15.06 -1.35 -2.79
CA ASN A 115 15.50 -0.65 -1.59
C ASN A 115 16.97 -0.94 -1.26
N GLU A 116 17.39 -2.21 -1.28
CA GLU A 116 18.80 -2.59 -1.09
C GLU A 116 19.73 -1.93 -2.12
N SER A 117 19.31 -1.88 -3.40
CA SER A 117 20.04 -1.19 -4.46
C SER A 117 20.17 0.31 -4.21
N LEU A 118 19.09 0.98 -3.78
CA LEU A 118 19.10 2.41 -3.46
C LEU A 118 19.98 2.72 -2.24
N LEU A 119 19.89 1.91 -1.17
CA LEU A 119 20.76 2.04 0.00
C LEU A 119 22.23 1.87 -0.37
N ARG A 120 22.55 0.93 -1.27
CA ARG A 120 23.91 0.76 -1.77
C ARG A 120 24.37 1.97 -2.57
N GLN A 121 23.56 2.47 -3.50
CA GLN A 121 23.89 3.67 -4.30
C GLN A 121 24.11 4.90 -3.43
N MET A 122 23.29 5.06 -2.38
CA MET A 122 23.43 6.15 -1.42
C MET A 122 24.76 6.08 -0.67
N ARG A 123 25.14 4.91 -0.15
CA ARG A 123 26.45 4.71 0.49
C ARG A 123 27.61 4.96 -0.46
N GLU A 124 27.53 4.45 -1.69
CA GLU A 124 28.55 4.70 -2.72
C GLU A 124 28.67 6.19 -3.08
N MET A 125 27.56 6.94 -3.06
CA MET A 125 27.54 8.38 -3.23
C MET A 125 28.17 9.11 -2.04
N GLU A 126 27.78 8.78 -0.81
CA GLU A 126 28.33 9.34 0.43
C GLU A 126 29.85 9.14 0.48
N ASP A 127 30.33 7.92 0.20
CA ASP A 127 31.74 7.60 0.12
C ASP A 127 32.47 8.42 -0.95
N ARG A 128 31.87 8.57 -2.13
CA ARG A 128 32.47 9.38 -3.21
C ARG A 128 32.57 10.84 -2.81
N MET A 129 31.49 11.41 -2.27
CA MET A 129 31.46 12.79 -1.78
C MET A 129 32.47 13.00 -0.64
N GLY A 130 32.60 12.04 0.28
CA GLY A 130 33.60 12.07 1.34
C GLY A 130 35.04 12.11 0.80
N ARG A 131 35.34 11.30 -0.23
CA ARG A 131 36.65 11.33 -0.90
C ARG A 131 36.91 12.64 -1.63
N GLU A 132 35.92 13.17 -2.34
CA GLU A 132 36.05 14.46 -3.04
C GLU A 132 36.28 15.61 -2.05
N ALA A 133 35.51 15.65 -0.95
CA ALA A 133 35.69 16.63 0.11
C ALA A 133 37.09 16.56 0.75
N SER A 134 37.58 15.35 1.03
CA SER A 134 38.96 15.15 1.52
C SER A 134 39.98 15.66 0.51
N GLY A 135 39.81 15.37 -0.79
CA GLY A 135 40.72 15.85 -1.83
C GLY A 135 40.74 17.38 -1.98
N PHE A 136 39.59 18.04 -1.80
CA PHE A 136 39.55 19.51 -1.74
C PHE A 136 40.25 20.04 -0.50
N GLN A 137 40.07 19.40 0.66
CA GLN A 137 40.75 19.80 1.90
C GLN A 137 42.27 19.67 1.78
N ASP A 138 42.77 18.58 1.18
CA ASP A 138 44.19 18.37 0.92
C ASP A 138 44.74 19.45 -0.04
N THR A 139 43.95 19.82 -1.05
CA THR A 139 44.32 20.87 -2.01
C THR A 139 44.38 22.24 -1.34
N ILE A 140 43.42 22.56 -0.46
CA ILE A 140 43.43 23.79 0.34
C ILE A 140 44.68 23.82 1.21
N ALA A 141 44.95 22.75 1.97
CA ALA A 141 46.12 22.67 2.85
C ALA A 141 47.43 22.90 2.09
N ARG A 142 47.59 22.28 0.91
CA ARG A 142 48.76 22.50 0.05
C ARG A 142 48.90 23.94 -0.40
N LEU A 143 47.81 24.57 -0.82
CA LEU A 143 47.83 25.98 -1.26
C LEU A 143 48.13 26.93 -0.10
N GLU A 144 47.63 26.65 1.10
CA GLU A 144 47.97 27.42 2.31
C GLU A 144 49.46 27.31 2.66
N GLU A 145 50.04 26.12 2.53
CA GLU A 145 51.48 25.89 2.70
C GLU A 145 52.30 26.66 1.65
N ASP A 146 51.92 26.59 0.38
CA ASP A 146 52.57 27.35 -0.70
C ASP A 146 52.52 28.86 -0.44
N ILE A 147 51.38 29.38 0.00
CA ILE A 147 51.22 30.80 0.37
C ILE A 147 52.14 31.15 1.55
N ALA A 148 52.20 30.32 2.58
CA ALA A 148 53.06 30.54 3.74
C ALA A 148 54.55 30.58 3.33
N LYS A 149 54.96 29.64 2.48
CA LYS A 149 56.33 29.59 1.93
C LYS A 149 56.66 30.83 1.10
N MET A 150 55.78 31.26 0.20
CA MET A 150 56.00 32.46 -0.61
C MET A 150 56.08 33.73 0.25
N LYS A 151 55.32 33.80 1.34
CA LYS A 151 55.41 34.91 2.30
C LYS A 151 56.78 34.94 3.00
N ASP A 152 57.30 33.78 3.40
CA ASP A 152 58.64 33.69 4.01
C ASP A 152 59.75 34.07 3.02
N ASP A 153 59.68 33.55 1.78
CA ASP A 153 60.60 33.92 0.70
C ASP A 153 60.57 35.43 0.42
N MET A 154 59.38 36.03 0.38
CA MET A 154 59.22 37.48 0.19
C MET A 154 59.83 38.28 1.35
N ALA A 155 59.62 37.84 2.59
CA ALA A 155 60.22 38.48 3.77
C ALA A 155 61.75 38.37 3.76
N ARG A 156 62.30 37.23 3.31
CA ARG A 156 63.74 37.05 3.12
C ARG A 156 64.29 38.01 2.06
N HIS A 157 63.66 38.09 0.89
CA HIS A 157 64.09 38.99 -0.18
C HIS A 157 64.02 40.47 0.21
N LEU A 158 63.01 40.88 0.98
CA LEU A 158 62.94 42.25 1.53
C LEU A 158 64.13 42.55 2.44
N ARG A 159 64.55 41.60 3.27
CA ARG A 159 65.72 41.75 4.14
C ARG A 159 67.01 41.86 3.33
N GLU A 160 67.21 40.95 2.38
CA GLU A 160 68.37 40.96 1.47
C GLU A 160 68.45 42.26 0.66
N TYR A 161 67.31 42.78 0.20
CA TYR A 161 67.24 44.04 -0.52
C TYR A 161 67.62 45.24 0.37
N GLN A 162 67.13 45.26 1.62
CA GLN A 162 67.49 46.30 2.58
C GLN A 162 68.99 46.28 2.91
N ASP A 163 69.58 45.09 3.08
CA ASP A 163 71.02 44.94 3.32
C ASP A 163 71.84 45.44 2.13
N LEU A 164 71.43 45.10 0.90
CA LEU A 164 72.07 45.58 -0.32
C LEU A 164 71.95 47.10 -0.47
N LEU A 165 70.78 47.67 -0.14
CA LEU A 165 70.55 49.12 -0.15
C LEU A 165 71.48 49.82 0.85
N ASN A 166 71.66 49.26 2.05
CA ASN A 166 72.58 49.81 3.05
C ASN A 166 74.04 49.83 2.53
N VAL A 167 74.48 48.74 1.87
CA VAL A 167 75.81 48.70 1.22
C VAL A 167 75.92 49.75 0.12
N LYS A 168 74.89 49.91 -0.72
CA LYS A 168 74.87 50.92 -1.78
C LYS A 168 74.99 52.33 -1.20
N MET A 169 74.28 52.63 -0.12
CA MET A 169 74.37 53.93 0.55
C MET A 169 75.76 54.19 1.14
N ALA A 170 76.40 53.18 1.73
CA ALA A 170 77.78 53.28 2.21
C ALA A 170 78.74 53.62 1.05
N LEU A 171 78.59 52.94 -0.09
CA LEU A 171 79.39 53.21 -1.29
C LEU A 171 79.14 54.61 -1.86
N ASP A 172 77.90 55.11 -1.87
CA ASP A 172 77.62 56.48 -2.31
C ASP A 172 78.33 57.52 -1.43
N ILE A 173 78.34 57.30 -0.11
CA ILE A 173 79.05 58.15 0.85
C ILE A 173 80.55 58.09 0.55
N GLU A 174 81.13 56.90 0.37
CA GLU A 174 82.55 56.74 0.00
C GLU A 174 82.87 57.50 -1.29
N ILE A 175 82.08 57.34 -2.36
CA ILE A 175 82.25 58.05 -3.64
C ILE A 175 82.18 59.56 -3.44
N ALA A 176 81.21 60.08 -2.67
CA ALA A 176 81.10 61.50 -2.38
C ALA A 176 82.33 62.03 -1.63
N THR A 177 82.87 61.22 -0.71
CA THR A 177 84.08 61.55 0.05
C THR A 177 85.31 61.57 -0.86
N TYR A 178 85.47 60.56 -1.73
CA TYR A 178 86.54 60.52 -2.72
C TYR A 178 86.49 61.70 -3.70
N ARG A 179 85.29 62.07 -4.19
CA ARG A 179 85.10 63.26 -5.05
C ARG A 179 85.55 64.55 -4.35
N LYS A 180 85.16 64.76 -3.09
CA LYS A 180 85.57 65.93 -2.31
C LYS A 180 87.08 66.02 -2.08
N LEU A 181 87.76 64.89 -1.88
CA LEU A 181 89.21 64.84 -1.76
C LEU A 181 89.92 65.20 -3.07
N LEU A 182 89.40 64.71 -4.21
CA LEU A 182 89.92 65.01 -5.55
C LEU A 182 89.76 66.50 -5.91
N GLU A 183 88.59 67.10 -5.66
CA GLU A 183 88.34 68.55 -5.86
C GLU A 183 89.32 69.41 -5.04
N GLY A 184 89.69 68.97 -3.83
CA GLY A 184 90.67 69.63 -2.98
C GLY A 184 92.13 69.54 -3.49
N GLU A 185 92.48 68.50 -4.25
CA GLU A 185 93.77 68.37 -4.95
C GLU A 185 93.79 69.18 -6.26
N GLU A 186 92.71 69.17 -7.05
CA GLU A 186 92.62 69.99 -8.27
C GLU A 186 92.72 71.50 -7.97
N SER A 187 92.19 71.94 -6.82
CA SER A 187 92.30 73.31 -6.31
C SER A 187 93.74 73.71 -5.92
N ARG A 188 94.60 72.75 -5.60
CA ARG A 188 96.05 73.00 -5.36
C ARG A 188 96.84 73.06 -6.67
N ILE A 189 96.37 72.35 -7.70
CA ILE A 189 97.08 72.20 -8.98
C ILE A 189 96.69 73.28 -10.00
N THR A 190 95.54 73.95 -9.86
CA THR A 190 95.06 74.94 -10.85
C THR A 190 95.03 76.38 -10.34
N VAL A 191 95.87 77.23 -10.95
CA VAL A 191 95.75 78.70 -11.07
C VAL A 191 95.76 78.98 -12.59
N PRO A 192 94.98 79.95 -13.12
CA PRO A 192 93.89 79.69 -14.07
C PRO A 192 94.28 79.77 -15.56
N VAL A 193 93.54 79.05 -16.41
CA VAL A 193 92.97 79.59 -17.67
C VAL A 193 91.56 79.05 -17.83
N GLN A 194 90.63 79.96 -18.03
CA GLN A 194 89.18 79.77 -18.12
C GLN A 194 88.77 78.90 -19.33
N SER A 195 87.77 78.03 -19.16
CA SER A 195 86.79 77.84 -20.24
C SER A 195 85.47 77.28 -19.72
N SER A 196 84.44 78.06 -20.02
CA SER A 196 83.02 77.94 -19.71
C SER A 196 82.36 76.86 -20.55
N TYR A 197 81.48 76.02 -19.99
CA TYR A 197 80.15 75.76 -20.55
C TYR A 197 79.24 74.89 -19.66
N SER A 198 77.96 75.30 -19.66
CA SER A 198 76.75 74.48 -19.58
C SER A 198 76.28 73.87 -18.24
N SER A 199 75.32 74.59 -17.67
CA SER A 199 74.19 74.08 -16.88
C SER A 199 73.43 72.93 -17.56
N ILE A 200 73.12 71.87 -16.80
CA ILE A 200 71.88 71.10 -16.99
C ILE A 200 71.36 70.67 -15.61
N GLY A 201 70.18 71.18 -15.25
CA GLY A 201 69.50 70.80 -14.01
C GLY A 201 68.93 69.40 -14.14
N PHE A 202 69.22 68.54 -13.16
CA PHE A 202 68.56 67.24 -13.02
C PHE A 202 67.46 67.35 -11.97
N ARG A 203 66.26 67.02 -12.44
CA ARG A 203 64.94 67.20 -11.86
C ARG A 203 64.71 66.20 -10.73
N GLU A 204 64.42 66.70 -9.54
CA GLU A 204 63.96 65.93 -8.39
C GLU A 204 62.53 65.44 -8.67
N THR A 205 62.36 64.15 -8.96
CA THR A 205 61.03 63.52 -9.03
C THR A 205 60.65 63.08 -7.63
N ASN A 206 59.90 63.93 -6.94
CA ASN A 206 59.17 63.58 -5.73
C ASN A 206 58.09 62.56 -6.10
N ALA A 207 58.31 61.27 -5.81
CA ALA A 207 57.30 60.23 -5.90
C ALA A 207 56.65 60.08 -4.51
N GLU A 208 55.65 60.92 -4.26
CA GLU A 208 54.76 60.78 -3.11
C GLU A 208 54.04 59.44 -3.17
N SER A 209 54.34 58.56 -2.23
CA SER A 209 53.53 57.38 -1.92
C SER A 209 52.15 57.83 -1.46
N GLN A 210 51.20 57.88 -2.38
CA GLN A 210 49.79 57.85 -2.03
C GLN A 210 49.47 56.47 -1.46
N ARG A 211 49.32 56.42 -0.13
CA ARG A 211 48.59 55.35 0.54
C ARG A 211 47.16 55.36 0.00
N THR A 212 46.78 54.31 -0.72
CA THR A 212 45.38 54.00 -0.98
C THR A 212 44.70 53.67 0.37
N PRO A 213 43.56 54.29 0.73
CA PRO A 213 42.78 53.78 1.85
C PRO A 213 42.20 52.43 1.44
N GLU A 214 42.39 51.41 2.30
CA GLU A 214 41.67 50.13 2.21
C GLU A 214 40.17 50.40 2.14
N VAL A 215 39.57 50.19 0.97
CA VAL A 215 38.12 50.14 0.85
C VAL A 215 37.68 48.77 1.34
N HIS A 216 37.32 48.70 2.62
CA HIS A 216 36.63 47.53 3.18
C HIS A 216 35.36 47.28 2.35
N SER A 217 35.39 46.25 1.52
CA SER A 217 34.22 45.80 0.76
C SER A 217 33.22 45.21 1.74
N LYS A 218 32.18 45.96 2.08
CA LYS A 218 31.05 45.46 2.88
C LYS A 218 30.37 44.33 2.09
N LYS A 219 30.57 43.10 2.52
CA LYS A 219 29.95 41.92 1.90
C LYS A 219 28.63 41.65 2.63
N THR A 220 27.51 42.02 2.01
CA THR A 220 26.18 41.69 2.53
C THR A 220 25.86 40.25 2.14
N VAL A 221 25.58 39.40 3.13
CA VAL A 221 25.15 38.02 2.90
C VAL A 221 23.63 37.95 3.08
N LEU A 222 22.93 37.48 2.04
CA LEU A 222 21.50 37.17 2.10
C LEU A 222 21.34 35.69 2.41
N ILE A 223 20.77 35.37 3.58
CA ILE A 223 20.45 33.99 3.93
C ILE A 223 18.95 33.80 3.71
N LYS A 224 18.62 32.90 2.78
CA LYS A 224 17.25 32.50 2.46
C LYS A 224 17.04 31.08 2.98
N THR A 225 16.17 30.93 3.97
CA THR A 225 15.80 29.63 4.52
C THR A 225 14.46 29.22 3.92
N ILE A 226 14.43 28.05 3.30
CA ILE A 226 13.23 27.47 2.68
C ILE A 226 12.95 26.15 3.39
N GLU A 227 11.78 26.05 4.02
CA GLU A 227 11.30 24.82 4.65
C GLU A 227 10.33 24.14 3.69
N THR A 228 10.64 22.90 3.29
CA THR A 228 9.77 22.10 2.43
C THR A 228 9.23 20.88 3.17
N ARG A 229 7.95 20.59 2.98
CA ARG A 229 7.29 19.38 3.46
C ARG A 229 6.51 18.77 2.29
N ASP A 230 6.71 17.49 2.04
CA ASP A 230 6.06 16.75 0.95
C ASP A 230 6.24 17.38 -0.45
N GLY A 231 7.35 18.10 -0.66
CA GLY A 231 7.69 18.75 -1.93
C GLY A 231 7.11 20.15 -2.13
N GLU A 232 6.29 20.66 -1.21
CA GLU A 232 5.79 22.03 -1.21
C GLU A 232 6.53 22.92 -0.20
N VAL A 233 6.73 24.20 -0.57
CA VAL A 233 7.38 25.19 0.30
C VAL A 233 6.36 25.66 1.35
N VAL A 234 6.64 25.36 2.62
CA VAL A 234 5.74 25.65 3.75
C VAL A 234 6.13 26.95 4.47
N SER A 235 7.41 27.32 4.46
CA SER A 235 7.87 28.60 5.01
C SER A 235 9.09 29.15 4.27
N GLU A 236 9.11 30.48 4.07
CA GLU A 236 10.23 31.22 3.49
C GLU A 236 10.58 32.40 4.40
N SER A 237 11.83 32.46 4.87
CA SER A 237 12.34 33.59 5.65
C SER A 237 13.67 34.08 5.07
N THR A 238 13.85 35.40 5.02
CA THR A 238 15.06 36.05 4.52
C THR A 238 15.66 36.94 5.61
N GLN A 239 16.89 36.66 6.01
CA GLN A 239 17.62 37.44 7.01
C GLN A 239 18.85 38.11 6.40
N HIS A 240 19.06 39.38 6.76
CA HIS A 240 20.23 40.16 6.36
C HIS A 240 21.27 40.12 7.49
N GLN A 241 22.45 39.57 7.20
CA GLN A 241 23.61 39.66 8.08
C GLN A 241 24.60 40.65 7.43
N GLN A 242 24.95 41.73 8.16
CA GLN A 242 26.04 42.62 7.79
C GLN A 242 27.23 42.31 8.70
N ASP A 243 28.24 41.62 8.16
CA ASP A 243 29.51 41.50 8.84
C ASP A 243 30.33 42.76 8.55
N ILE A 244 30.68 43.48 9.62
CA ILE A 244 31.65 44.56 9.59
C ILE A 244 33.01 43.90 9.87
N MET A 245 33.85 43.77 8.84
CA MET A 245 35.26 43.38 8.99
C MET A 245 36.11 44.60 9.32
#